data_AF-A0A0G0GET4-F1
#
_entry.id   AF-A0A0G0GET4-F1
#
_cell.length_a   1.000
_cell.length_b   1.000
_cell.length_c   1.000
_cell.angle_alpha   90.00
_cell.angle_beta   90.00
_cell.angle_gamma   90.00
#
_symmetry.space_group_name_H-M   'P 1'
#
loop_
_entity.id
_entity.type
_entity.pdbx_description
1 polymer ?
#
loop_
_entity_poly.entity_id
_entity_poly.type
_entity_poly.pdbx_seq_one_letter_code
_entity_poly.pdbx_strand_id
1 'polypeptide(L)'
;MANPIVENFREGELRSRRSHLAMYIRSRAKVIDARTGYVSIEEVNQRTDPMILQASAEITKGLFLDKLPADFKPEVVIGVPNRGKSFSVALGINTGLPISETDRTLIKDDQNKDFNVEYDQKENTVYINGIPSFTRKGELFSHKLRGVRPDSAVLVADDFCATGAVTEYYLKAFEELNIKPIFVYIVAKDFNDSDPPQKGYRKFKEENLPVFAIVRLTEIENSHVVVTADDILTS
;
A
#
# COMPACT_ATOMS: atom_id res chain seq x y z
N MET A 1 8.95 -30.02 0.57
CA MET A 1 7.50 -29.92 0.84
C MET A 1 7.33 -29.75 2.33
N ALA A 2 6.78 -28.63 2.78
CA ALA A 2 6.56 -28.39 4.21
C ALA A 2 5.39 -29.24 4.71
N ASN A 3 5.37 -29.53 6.02
CA ASN A 3 4.37 -30.36 6.65
C ASN A 3 3.04 -29.57 6.76
N PRO A 4 1.91 -30.06 6.22
CA PRO A 4 0.62 -29.33 6.24
C PRO A 4 0.15 -28.92 7.64
N ILE A 5 0.50 -29.69 8.68
CA ILE A 5 0.18 -29.35 10.07
C ILE A 5 0.94 -28.09 10.51
N VAL A 6 2.20 -27.98 10.11
CA VAL A 6 3.07 -26.83 10.43
C VAL A 6 2.63 -25.59 9.66
N GLU A 7 2.23 -25.74 8.40
CA GLU A 7 1.69 -24.64 7.58
C GLU A 7 0.39 -24.09 8.18
N ASN A 8 -0.55 -24.96 8.55
CA ASN A 8 -1.80 -24.56 9.18
C ASN A 8 -1.59 -23.87 10.54
N PHE A 9 -0.64 -24.36 11.35
CA PHE A 9 -0.30 -23.73 12.62
C PHE A 9 0.26 -22.32 12.42
N ARG A 10 1.22 -22.17 11.47
CA ARG A 10 1.82 -20.88 11.13
C ARG A 10 0.79 -19.89 10.58
N GLU A 11 -0.11 -20.35 9.72
CA GLU A 11 -1.19 -19.50 9.21
C GLU A 11 -2.11 -19.03 10.35
N GLY A 12 -2.46 -19.92 11.30
CA GLY A 12 -3.22 -19.56 12.49
C GLY A 12 -2.52 -18.50 13.35
N GLU A 13 -1.21 -18.64 13.57
CA GLU A 13 -0.39 -17.66 14.29
C GLU A 13 -0.40 -16.29 13.59
N LEU A 14 -0.18 -16.26 12.27
CA LEU A 14 -0.19 -15.02 11.49
C LEU A 14 -1.56 -14.32 11.52
N ARG A 15 -2.66 -15.08 11.46
CA ARG A 15 -4.02 -14.54 11.60
C ARG A 15 -4.23 -13.94 12.99
N SER A 16 -3.83 -14.65 14.05
CA SER A 16 -3.88 -14.12 15.42
C SER A 16 -3.06 -12.83 15.58
N ARG A 17 -1.84 -12.81 15.02
CA ARG A 17 -0.99 -11.61 15.02
C ARG A 17 -1.63 -10.44 14.28
N ARG A 18 -2.28 -10.68 13.14
CA ARG A 18 -3.05 -9.67 12.39
C ARG A 18 -4.20 -9.11 13.24
N SER A 19 -4.95 -9.96 13.94
CA SER A 19 -6.01 -9.53 14.86
C SER A 19 -5.48 -8.69 16.03
N HIS A 20 -4.34 -9.07 16.63
CA HIS A 20 -3.71 -8.26 17.67
C HIS A 20 -3.24 -6.91 17.15
N LEU A 21 -2.66 -6.86 15.95
CA LEU A 21 -2.24 -5.60 15.32
C LEU A 21 -3.44 -4.70 14.99
N ALA A 22 -4.57 -5.27 14.55
CA ALA A 22 -5.82 -4.53 14.37
C ALA A 22 -6.32 -3.90 15.68
N MET A 23 -6.30 -4.65 16.79
CA MET A 23 -6.67 -4.10 18.10
C MET A 23 -5.69 -3.02 18.59
N TYR A 24 -4.40 -3.22 18.36
CA TYR A 24 -3.38 -2.21 18.66
C TYR A 24 -3.64 -0.92 17.88
N ILE A 25 -3.83 -1.01 16.56
CA ILE A 25 -4.13 0.14 15.70
C ILE A 25 -5.42 0.83 16.13
N ARG A 26 -6.47 0.09 16.46
CA ARG A 26 -7.72 0.64 17.00
C ARG A 26 -7.47 1.49 18.25
N SER A 27 -6.64 1.01 19.18
CA SER A 27 -6.34 1.73 20.43
C SER A 27 -5.53 3.01 20.24
N ARG A 28 -4.80 3.13 19.12
CA ARG A 28 -3.97 4.29 18.78
C ARG A 28 -4.64 5.28 17.83
N ALA A 29 -5.65 4.84 17.10
CA ALA A 29 -6.35 5.64 16.11
C ALA A 29 -7.11 6.81 16.75
N LYS A 30 -6.86 8.00 16.23
CA LYS A 30 -7.56 9.24 16.59
C LYS A 30 -8.33 9.75 15.38
N VAL A 31 -9.64 9.88 15.52
CA VAL A 31 -10.48 10.53 14.50
C VAL A 31 -10.25 12.04 14.59
N ILE A 32 -9.69 12.63 13.54
CA ILE A 32 -9.43 14.06 13.45
C ILE A 32 -10.61 14.78 12.80
N ASP A 33 -11.15 14.18 11.73
CA ASP A 33 -12.35 14.65 11.07
C ASP A 33 -13.15 13.44 10.55
N ALA A 34 -14.29 13.19 11.19
CA ALA A 34 -15.16 12.07 10.83
C ALA A 34 -15.80 12.25 9.44
N ARG A 35 -16.10 13.49 9.02
CA ARG A 35 -16.77 13.79 7.75
C ARG A 35 -15.88 13.42 6.57
N THR A 36 -14.60 13.76 6.64
CA THR A 36 -13.63 13.44 5.57
C THR A 36 -12.98 12.06 5.76
N GLY A 37 -13.31 11.35 6.84
CA GLY A 37 -12.67 10.08 7.21
C GLY A 37 -11.20 10.26 7.57
N TYR A 38 -10.79 11.43 8.07
CA TYR A 38 -9.42 11.70 8.46
C TYR A 38 -9.12 11.11 9.84
N VAL A 39 -8.27 10.08 9.85
CA VAL A 39 -7.83 9.35 11.03
C VAL A 39 -6.31 9.45 11.11
N SER A 40 -5.80 9.80 12.29
CA SER A 40 -4.38 9.79 12.59
C SER A 40 -4.04 8.57 13.43
N ILE A 41 -3.03 7.82 13.00
CA ILE A 41 -2.41 6.74 13.76
C ILE A 41 -0.93 7.08 13.75
N GLU A 42 -0.45 7.69 14.83
CA GLU A 42 0.88 8.32 14.88
C GLU A 42 1.97 7.35 14.43
N GLU A 43 1.92 6.11 14.92
CA GLU A 43 2.85 5.01 14.63
C GLU A 43 2.84 4.48 13.19
N VAL A 44 1.86 4.90 12.39
CA VAL A 44 1.74 4.51 10.98
C VAL A 44 2.00 5.71 10.06
N ASN A 45 1.34 6.86 10.28
CA ASN A 45 1.39 8.00 9.34
C ASN A 45 2.20 9.22 9.80
N GLN A 46 2.74 9.25 11.02
CA GLN A 46 3.57 10.35 11.51
C GLN A 46 5.01 9.91 11.80
N ARG A 47 5.16 8.82 12.55
CA ARG A 47 6.42 8.14 12.88
C ARG A 47 6.33 6.69 12.43
N THR A 48 7.49 6.05 12.29
CA THR A 48 7.56 4.63 11.97
C THR A 48 7.75 3.82 13.24
N ASP A 49 6.83 2.90 13.53
CA ASP A 49 7.02 1.88 14.57
C ASP A 49 7.60 0.59 13.95
N PRO A 50 8.84 0.19 14.31
CA PRO A 50 9.48 -1.01 13.77
C PRO A 50 8.69 -2.30 14.04
N MET A 51 7.99 -2.40 15.17
CA MET A 51 7.21 -3.60 15.51
C MET A 51 5.99 -3.72 14.60
N ILE A 52 5.32 -2.62 14.29
CA ILE A 52 4.21 -2.60 13.32
C ILE A 52 4.73 -3.01 11.94
N LEU A 53 5.85 -2.44 11.49
CA LEU A 53 6.41 -2.76 10.18
C LEU A 53 6.80 -4.22 10.04
N GLN A 54 7.52 -4.77 11.03
CA GLN A 54 7.94 -6.16 11.02
C GLN A 54 6.73 -7.10 11.00
N ALA A 55 5.76 -6.88 11.91
CA ALA A 55 4.56 -7.70 11.95
C ALA A 55 3.76 -7.61 10.64
N SER A 56 3.62 -6.40 10.08
CA SER A 56 2.95 -6.17 8.80
C SER A 56 3.65 -6.93 7.67
N ALA A 57 4.97 -6.91 7.60
CA ALA A 57 5.73 -7.61 6.57
C ALA A 57 5.62 -9.14 6.68
N GLU A 58 5.70 -9.70 7.89
CA GLU A 58 5.52 -11.13 8.15
C GLU A 58 4.10 -11.60 7.76
N ILE A 59 3.08 -10.82 8.12
CA ILE A 59 1.67 -11.08 7.78
C ILE A 59 1.47 -11.02 6.27
N THR A 60 1.92 -9.95 5.60
CA THR A 60 1.82 -9.81 4.15
C THR A 60 2.49 -10.97 3.42
N LYS A 61 3.69 -11.37 3.85
CA LYS A 61 4.39 -12.50 3.24
C LYS A 61 3.56 -13.79 3.35
N GLY A 62 3.24 -14.20 4.58
CA GLY A 62 2.66 -15.53 4.80
C GLY A 62 1.18 -15.64 4.46
N LEU A 63 0.38 -14.58 4.63
CA LEU A 63 -1.06 -14.63 4.36
C LEU A 63 -1.43 -14.23 2.94
N PHE A 64 -0.56 -13.53 2.21
CA PHE A 64 -0.86 -13.00 0.89
C PHE A 64 0.18 -13.40 -0.16
N LEU A 65 1.43 -12.97 -0.04
CA LEU A 65 2.44 -13.16 -1.10
C LEU A 65 2.77 -14.63 -1.37
N ASP A 66 2.86 -15.44 -0.31
CA ASP A 66 3.14 -16.88 -0.45
C ASP A 66 2.02 -17.59 -1.22
N LYS A 67 0.79 -17.06 -1.18
CA LYS A 67 -0.41 -17.60 -1.85
C LYS A 67 -0.63 -17.07 -3.26
N LEU A 68 0.12 -16.06 -3.70
CA LEU A 68 0.00 -15.54 -5.06
C LEU A 68 0.43 -16.60 -6.10
N PRO A 69 -0.23 -16.67 -7.27
CA PRO A 69 0.23 -17.49 -8.40
C PRO A 69 1.66 -17.15 -8.83
N ALA A 70 2.32 -18.09 -9.49
CA ALA A 70 3.70 -17.91 -9.98
C ALA A 70 3.85 -16.66 -10.87
N ASP A 71 2.88 -16.40 -11.74
CA ASP A 71 2.89 -15.27 -12.68
C ASP A 71 2.69 -13.89 -12.02
N PHE A 72 2.43 -13.88 -10.71
CA PHE A 72 2.26 -12.69 -9.87
C PHE A 72 3.31 -12.63 -8.75
N LYS A 73 4.41 -13.40 -8.84
CA LYS A 73 5.51 -13.24 -7.88
C LYS A 73 6.29 -11.96 -8.20
N PRO A 74 6.36 -10.98 -7.27
CA PRO A 74 7.07 -9.73 -7.52
C PRO A 74 8.59 -9.95 -7.59
N GLU A 75 9.26 -9.18 -8.43
CA GLU A 75 10.73 -9.18 -8.59
C GLU A 75 11.42 -8.13 -7.70
N VAL A 76 10.69 -7.08 -7.34
CA VAL A 76 11.19 -5.92 -6.57
C VAL A 76 10.07 -5.37 -5.69
N VAL A 77 10.45 -4.84 -4.54
CA VAL A 77 9.54 -4.06 -3.68
C VAL A 77 9.83 -2.57 -3.80
N ILE A 78 8.79 -1.78 -4.00
CA ILE A 78 8.85 -0.31 -4.00
C ILE A 78 7.97 0.23 -2.88
N GLY A 79 8.38 1.34 -2.28
CA GLY A 79 7.54 2.11 -1.36
C GLY A 79 7.02 3.34 -2.06
N VAL A 80 5.72 3.63 -1.96
CA VAL A 80 5.18 4.94 -2.35
C VAL A 80 5.97 6.02 -1.59
N PRO A 81 6.48 7.07 -2.26
CA PRO A 81 7.39 8.03 -1.64
C PRO A 81 6.89 8.62 -0.32
N ASN A 82 7.84 8.88 0.58
CA ASN A 82 7.65 9.23 1.99
C ASN A 82 7.29 8.04 2.88
N ARG A 83 6.00 7.71 3.03
CA ARG A 83 5.55 6.81 4.10
C ARG A 83 5.64 5.33 3.73
N GLY A 84 5.33 4.98 2.49
CA GLY A 84 5.48 3.61 1.98
C GLY A 84 6.91 3.08 1.99
N LYS A 85 7.93 3.96 2.01
CA LYS A 85 9.36 3.58 2.00
C LYS A 85 9.77 2.70 3.18
N SER A 86 9.33 3.03 4.40
CA SER A 86 9.73 2.24 5.57
C SER A 86 9.10 0.85 5.53
N PHE A 87 7.87 0.75 5.01
CA PHE A 87 7.19 -0.53 4.85
C PHE A 87 7.81 -1.38 3.75
N SER A 88 8.22 -0.79 2.62
CA SER A 88 8.93 -1.52 1.56
C SER A 88 10.24 -2.11 2.04
N VAL A 89 10.98 -1.41 2.91
CA VAL A 89 12.21 -1.95 3.53
C VAL A 89 11.91 -3.18 4.39
N ALA A 90 10.90 -3.11 5.26
CA ALA A 90 10.53 -4.25 6.10
C ALA A 90 10.07 -5.47 5.26
N LEU A 91 9.33 -5.22 4.17
CA LEU A 91 8.93 -6.24 3.21
C LEU A 91 10.14 -6.85 2.50
N GLY A 92 11.07 -6.03 2.00
CA GLY A 92 12.29 -6.52 1.34
C GLY A 92 13.12 -7.42 2.24
N ILE A 93 13.32 -7.03 3.50
CA ILE A 93 14.03 -7.86 4.50
C ILE A 93 13.31 -9.20 4.73
N ASN A 94 11.98 -9.20 4.86
CA ASN A 94 11.21 -10.41 5.14
C ASN A 94 11.07 -11.35 3.94
N THR A 95 11.02 -10.80 2.74
CA THR A 95 10.80 -11.54 1.49
C THR A 95 12.10 -11.94 0.80
N GLY A 96 13.19 -11.22 1.07
CA GLY A 96 14.45 -11.33 0.32
C GLY A 96 14.40 -10.61 -1.03
N LEU A 97 13.33 -9.86 -1.33
CA LEU A 97 13.22 -9.12 -2.58
C LEU A 97 14.15 -7.89 -2.57
N PRO A 98 14.78 -7.56 -3.72
CA PRO A 98 15.42 -6.27 -3.92
C PRO A 98 14.46 -5.11 -3.58
N ILE A 99 14.99 -4.08 -2.94
CA ILE A 99 14.24 -2.87 -2.57
C ILE A 99 14.62 -1.76 -3.55
N SER A 100 13.62 -1.19 -4.23
CA SER A 100 13.78 -0.02 -5.09
C SER A 100 13.97 1.25 -4.27
N GLU A 101 14.91 2.10 -4.70
CA GLU A 101 14.96 3.47 -4.25
C GLU A 101 13.89 4.30 -4.94
N THR A 102 12.94 4.81 -4.17
CA THR A 102 11.91 5.72 -4.66
C THR A 102 12.16 7.16 -4.22
N ASP A 103 11.78 8.13 -5.04
CA ASP A 103 11.82 9.54 -4.64
C ASP A 103 10.62 10.32 -5.18
N ARG A 104 10.35 11.48 -4.57
CA ARG A 104 9.29 12.39 -5.00
C ARG A 104 9.82 13.82 -5.10
N THR A 105 9.63 14.43 -6.27
CA THR A 105 10.02 15.82 -6.52
C THR A 105 8.79 16.65 -6.89
N LEU A 106 8.67 17.85 -6.32
CA LEU A 106 7.63 18.82 -6.70
C LEU A 106 7.92 19.35 -8.11
N ILE A 107 6.92 19.31 -9.00
CA ILE A 107 7.01 19.93 -10.32
C ILE A 107 6.79 21.44 -10.15
N LYS A 108 7.82 22.23 -10.42
CA LYS A 108 7.78 23.70 -10.37
C LYS A 108 7.67 24.26 -11.80
N ASP A 109 6.68 25.11 -12.04
CA ASP A 109 6.41 25.89 -13.27
C ASP A 109 5.97 25.12 -14.54
N ASP A 110 5.55 25.88 -15.56
CA ASP A 110 4.61 25.56 -16.67
C ASP A 110 4.99 24.46 -17.69
N GLN A 111 5.85 23.50 -17.32
CA GLN A 111 6.19 22.34 -18.13
C GLN A 111 5.89 21.04 -17.37
N ASN A 112 5.32 20.04 -18.05
CA ASN A 112 4.92 18.74 -17.49
C ASN A 112 3.86 18.77 -16.38
N LYS A 113 2.77 19.53 -16.59
CA LYS A 113 1.55 19.39 -15.76
C LYS A 113 0.70 18.16 -16.13
N ASP A 114 0.87 17.65 -17.34
CA ASP A 114 0.14 16.48 -17.79
C ASP A 114 0.74 15.20 -17.22
N PHE A 115 -0.13 14.22 -16.95
CA PHE A 115 0.31 12.89 -16.58
C PHE A 115 1.09 12.26 -17.73
N ASN A 116 2.30 11.79 -17.46
CA ASN A 116 3.10 11.01 -18.39
C ASN A 116 4.00 10.02 -17.64
N VAL A 117 4.45 9.00 -18.35
CA VAL A 117 5.35 7.96 -17.85
C VAL A 117 6.55 7.89 -18.76
N GLU A 118 7.75 7.89 -18.17
CA GLU A 118 9.00 7.74 -18.89
C GLU A 118 9.83 6.62 -18.28
N TYR A 119 10.50 5.83 -19.12
CA TYR A 119 11.46 4.83 -18.68
C TYR A 119 12.85 5.15 -19.24
N ASP A 120 13.79 5.43 -18.34
CA ASP A 120 15.20 5.60 -18.66
C ASP A 120 15.91 4.24 -18.55
N GLN A 121 16.25 3.68 -19.71
CA GLN A 121 16.97 2.41 -19.81
C GLN A 121 18.39 2.45 -19.24
N LYS A 122 19.08 3.59 -19.32
CA LYS A 122 20.47 3.71 -18.85
C LYS A 122 20.53 3.71 -17.33
N GLU A 123 19.61 4.43 -16.71
CA GLU A 123 19.49 4.54 -15.26
C GLU A 123 18.57 3.46 -14.65
N ASN A 124 17.97 2.60 -15.48
CA ASN A 124 16.95 1.62 -15.10
C ASN A 124 15.91 2.23 -14.15
N THR A 125 15.25 3.29 -14.61
CA THR A 125 14.40 4.11 -13.76
C THR A 125 13.09 4.44 -14.46
N VAL A 126 11.98 4.23 -13.76
CA VAL A 126 10.66 4.71 -14.16
C VAL A 126 10.39 6.07 -13.51
N TYR A 127 9.91 7.02 -14.31
CA TYR A 127 9.43 8.32 -13.87
C TYR A 127 7.92 8.41 -14.12
N ILE A 128 7.16 8.75 -13.08
CA ILE A 128 5.71 8.99 -13.18
C ILE A 128 5.47 10.46 -12.86
N ASN A 129 5.11 11.25 -13.86
CA ASN A 129 4.88 12.69 -13.74
C ASN A 129 3.39 13.01 -13.60
N GLY A 130 3.08 14.17 -13.02
CA GLY A 130 1.71 14.67 -12.93
C GLY A 130 0.85 14.02 -11.82
N ILE A 131 1.46 13.44 -10.78
CA ILE A 131 0.71 12.91 -9.63
C ILE A 131 0.28 14.07 -8.72
N PRO A 132 -1.02 14.31 -8.51
CA PRO A 132 -1.48 15.43 -7.70
C PRO A 132 -1.20 15.25 -6.21
N SER A 133 -0.93 16.36 -5.55
CA SER A 133 -0.85 16.42 -4.10
C SER A 133 -2.25 16.40 -3.48
N PHE A 134 -2.52 15.38 -2.67
CA PHE A 134 -3.79 15.26 -1.95
C PHE A 134 -3.87 16.15 -0.70
N THR A 135 -2.72 16.66 -0.24
CA THR A 135 -2.64 17.56 0.92
C THR A 135 -2.47 19.03 0.54
N ARG A 136 -2.01 19.33 -0.68
CA ARG A 136 -1.71 20.70 -1.12
C ARG A 136 -2.30 20.96 -2.50
N LYS A 137 -3.41 21.70 -2.52
CA LYS A 137 -4.17 21.95 -3.76
C LYS A 137 -3.28 22.60 -4.83
N GLY A 138 -3.30 22.03 -6.04
CA GLY A 138 -2.60 22.57 -7.21
C GLY A 138 -1.13 22.15 -7.35
N GLU A 139 -0.56 21.47 -6.35
CA GLU A 139 0.78 20.90 -6.47
C GLU A 139 0.73 19.55 -7.21
N LEU A 140 1.70 19.34 -8.11
CA LEU A 140 1.93 18.09 -8.82
C LEU A 140 3.33 17.55 -8.50
N PHE A 141 3.47 16.24 -8.48
CA PHE A 141 4.70 15.55 -8.16
C PHE A 141 5.14 14.64 -9.31
N SER A 142 6.46 14.49 -9.40
CA SER A 142 7.13 13.42 -10.13
C SER A 142 7.58 12.36 -9.15
N HIS A 143 7.28 11.09 -9.41
CA HIS A 143 7.76 9.95 -8.66
C HIS A 143 8.82 9.20 -9.47
N LYS A 144 9.98 8.98 -8.87
CA LYS A 144 11.09 8.22 -9.45
C LYS A 144 11.16 6.84 -8.81
N LEU A 145 11.22 5.78 -9.62
CA LEU A 145 11.31 4.38 -9.17
C LEU A 145 12.54 3.71 -9.80
N ARG A 146 13.65 3.62 -9.05
CA ARG A 146 14.90 3.02 -9.56
C ARG A 146 14.88 1.50 -9.45
N GLY A 147 15.38 0.78 -10.45
CA GLY A 147 15.42 -0.68 -10.43
C GLY A 147 14.11 -1.35 -10.87
N VAL A 148 13.10 -0.57 -11.26
CA VAL A 148 11.84 -1.08 -11.84
C VAL A 148 11.96 -1.06 -13.36
N ARG A 149 11.59 -2.17 -14.01
CA ARG A 149 11.65 -2.34 -15.47
C ARG A 149 10.26 -2.55 -16.05
N PRO A 150 10.03 -2.17 -17.32
CA PRO A 150 8.88 -2.66 -18.09
C PRO A 150 8.77 -4.19 -18.04
N ASP A 151 7.55 -4.71 -18.22
CA ASP A 151 7.23 -6.15 -18.22
C ASP A 151 7.49 -6.90 -16.90
N SER A 152 7.86 -6.20 -15.82
CA SER A 152 8.16 -6.80 -14.51
C SER A 152 6.94 -6.85 -13.57
N ALA A 153 7.00 -7.74 -12.57
CA ALA A 153 6.05 -7.74 -11.46
C ALA A 153 6.61 -6.98 -10.25
N VAL A 154 5.83 -6.07 -9.68
CA VAL A 154 6.29 -5.12 -8.65
C VAL A 154 5.38 -5.16 -7.42
N LEU A 155 5.97 -5.35 -6.24
CA LEU A 155 5.28 -5.18 -4.96
C LEU A 155 5.31 -3.71 -4.54
N VAL A 156 4.15 -3.06 -4.48
CA VAL A 156 3.99 -1.66 -4.11
C VAL A 156 3.48 -1.55 -2.68
N ALA A 157 4.28 -0.96 -1.80
CA ALA A 157 3.95 -0.78 -0.40
C ALA A 157 3.54 0.67 -0.10
N ASP A 158 2.44 0.85 0.63
CA ASP A 158 2.02 2.15 1.14
C ASP A 158 1.52 2.05 2.59
N ASP A 159 1.48 3.16 3.31
CA ASP A 159 1.02 3.18 4.70
C ASP A 159 -0.50 3.12 4.79
N PHE A 160 -1.19 3.92 3.97
CA PHE A 160 -2.64 4.01 3.92
C PHE A 160 -3.21 3.84 2.50
N CYS A 161 -4.24 3.02 2.36
CA CYS A 161 -5.18 3.14 1.25
C CYS A 161 -6.40 3.94 1.70
N ALA A 162 -6.61 5.11 1.12
CA ALA A 162 -7.71 6.02 1.47
C ALA A 162 -8.77 6.03 0.34
N THR A 163 -8.79 7.05 -0.51
CA THR A 163 -9.60 7.08 -1.74
C THR A 163 -9.08 6.13 -2.82
N GLY A 164 -7.80 5.74 -2.76
CA GLY A 164 -7.13 4.94 -3.77
C GLY A 164 -6.47 5.74 -4.89
N ALA A 165 -6.59 7.08 -4.89
CA ALA A 165 -6.14 7.90 -6.02
C ALA A 165 -4.65 7.73 -6.37
N VAL A 166 -3.73 7.65 -5.40
CA VAL A 166 -2.31 7.36 -5.68
C VAL A 166 -2.15 6.02 -6.40
N THR A 167 -2.85 4.99 -5.92
CA THR A 167 -2.84 3.65 -6.54
C THR A 167 -3.35 3.69 -7.97
N GLU A 168 -4.38 4.47 -8.28
CA GLU A 168 -4.88 4.64 -9.66
C GLU A 168 -3.82 5.26 -10.59
N TYR A 169 -3.07 6.26 -10.12
CA TYR A 169 -1.96 6.82 -10.90
C TYR A 169 -0.84 5.82 -11.16
N TYR A 170 -0.53 4.97 -10.17
CA TYR A 170 0.44 3.89 -10.34
C TYR A 170 -0.06 2.81 -11.29
N LEU A 171 -1.34 2.41 -11.18
CA LEU A 171 -1.96 1.45 -12.10
C LEU A 171 -1.89 1.95 -13.55
N LYS A 172 -2.31 3.19 -13.79
CA LYS A 172 -2.21 3.82 -15.12
C LYS A 172 -0.76 3.84 -15.61
N ALA A 173 0.18 4.22 -14.74
CA ALA A 173 1.57 4.32 -15.14
C ALA A 173 2.18 2.95 -15.51
N PHE A 174 1.82 1.93 -14.74
CA PHE A 174 2.32 0.58 -14.93
C PHE A 174 1.67 -0.12 -16.10
N GLU A 175 0.41 0.18 -16.42
CA GLU A 175 -0.23 -0.28 -17.65
C GLU A 175 0.55 0.17 -18.90
N GLU A 176 0.99 1.44 -18.96
CA GLU A 176 1.78 1.98 -20.09
C GLU A 176 3.13 1.25 -20.28
N LEU A 177 3.67 0.65 -19.23
CA LEU A 177 4.95 -0.07 -19.24
C LEU A 177 4.78 -1.60 -19.11
N ASN A 178 3.54 -2.10 -19.18
CA ASN A 178 3.20 -3.51 -18.95
C ASN A 178 3.76 -4.08 -17.63
N ILE A 179 3.88 -3.25 -16.61
CA ILE A 179 4.29 -3.65 -15.26
C ILE A 179 3.07 -4.24 -14.54
N LYS A 180 3.26 -5.35 -13.83
CA LYS A 180 2.20 -6.00 -13.03
C LYS A 180 2.32 -5.59 -11.56
N PRO A 181 1.52 -4.65 -11.06
CA PRO A 181 1.60 -4.26 -9.66
C PRO A 181 0.84 -5.20 -8.73
N ILE A 182 1.36 -5.34 -7.52
CA ILE A 182 0.73 -5.96 -6.36
C ILE A 182 0.75 -4.92 -5.24
N PHE A 183 -0.39 -4.44 -4.78
CA PHE A 183 -0.42 -3.37 -3.77
C PHE A 183 -0.63 -3.92 -2.36
N VAL A 184 0.16 -3.42 -1.41
CA VAL A 184 0.04 -3.78 0.00
C VAL A 184 0.00 -2.54 0.87
N TYR A 185 -0.91 -2.53 1.83
CA TYR A 185 -1.18 -1.38 2.71
C TYR A 185 -1.09 -1.81 4.17
N ILE A 186 -0.53 -0.97 5.04
CA ILE A 186 -0.64 -1.21 6.48
C ILE A 186 -2.10 -1.02 6.91
N VAL A 187 -2.71 0.10 6.53
CA VAL A 187 -4.10 0.43 6.86
C VAL A 187 -4.88 0.70 5.58
N ALA A 188 -6.05 0.08 5.42
CA ALA A 188 -7.03 0.50 4.44
C ALA A 188 -8.21 1.17 5.14
N LYS A 189 -8.64 2.33 4.64
CA LYS A 189 -9.93 2.91 4.99
C LYS A 189 -10.99 2.31 4.08
N ASP A 190 -12.15 2.10 4.65
CA ASP A 190 -13.32 1.57 3.96
C ASP A 190 -14.59 2.28 4.45
N PHE A 191 -14.50 3.61 4.53
CA PHE A 191 -15.59 4.46 4.99
C PHE A 191 -16.50 4.83 3.81
N ASN A 192 -17.74 4.33 3.83
CA ASN A 192 -18.73 4.64 2.80
C ASN A 192 -19.34 6.05 2.96
N ASP A 193 -19.52 6.50 4.20
CA ASP A 193 -20.27 7.73 4.51
C ASP A 193 -19.40 8.98 4.59
N SER A 194 -18.09 8.87 4.32
CA SER A 194 -17.19 10.01 4.26
C SER A 194 -17.32 10.75 2.93
N ASP A 195 -16.94 12.04 2.91
CA ASP A 195 -16.92 12.88 1.73
C ASP A 195 -15.51 13.45 1.47
N PRO A 196 -14.77 12.97 0.44
CA PRO A 196 -15.15 11.88 -0.46
C PRO A 196 -15.12 10.50 0.22
N PRO A 197 -15.79 9.47 -0.35
CA PRO A 197 -15.72 8.11 0.16
C PRO A 197 -14.28 7.58 0.19
N GLN A 198 -13.87 7.03 1.32
CA GLN A 198 -12.53 6.46 1.53
C GLN A 198 -12.59 4.95 1.32
N LYS A 199 -12.79 4.50 0.07
CA LYS A 199 -13.06 3.10 -0.29
C LYS A 199 -12.14 2.54 -1.38
N GLY A 200 -10.94 3.10 -1.51
CA GLY A 200 -9.99 2.70 -2.56
C GLY A 200 -9.66 1.21 -2.52
N TYR A 201 -9.38 0.68 -1.32
CA TYR A 201 -9.07 -0.75 -1.15
C TYR A 201 -10.22 -1.66 -1.60
N ARG A 202 -11.46 -1.32 -1.22
CA ARG A 202 -12.66 -2.06 -1.62
C ARG A 202 -12.84 -2.06 -3.13
N LYS A 203 -12.72 -0.89 -3.76
CA LYS A 203 -12.79 -0.75 -5.21
C LYS A 203 -11.79 -1.70 -5.89
N PHE A 204 -10.53 -1.70 -5.47
CA PHE A 204 -9.49 -2.55 -6.08
C PHE A 204 -9.73 -4.04 -5.85
N LYS A 205 -10.28 -4.43 -4.70
CA LYS A 205 -10.71 -5.82 -4.47
C LYS A 205 -11.82 -6.23 -5.42
N GLU A 206 -12.84 -5.39 -5.61
CA GLU A 206 -13.96 -5.63 -6.53
C GLU A 206 -13.51 -5.71 -8.00
N GLU A 207 -12.45 -4.98 -8.36
CA GLU A 207 -11.79 -5.04 -9.67
C GLU A 207 -10.84 -6.26 -9.83
N ASN A 208 -10.79 -7.16 -8.85
CA ASN A 208 -9.91 -8.34 -8.81
C ASN A 208 -8.41 -8.01 -8.90
N LEU A 209 -8.01 -6.83 -8.45
CA LEU A 209 -6.60 -6.47 -8.38
C LEU A 209 -5.91 -7.21 -7.22
N PRO A 210 -4.63 -7.59 -7.37
CA PRO A 210 -3.86 -8.24 -6.31
C PRO A 210 -3.49 -7.22 -5.22
N VAL A 211 -4.44 -6.95 -4.33
CA VAL A 211 -4.29 -5.99 -3.23
C VAL A 211 -4.49 -6.63 -1.86
N PHE A 212 -3.70 -6.20 -0.87
CA PHE A 212 -3.79 -6.69 0.52
C PHE A 212 -3.60 -5.55 1.54
N ALA A 213 -4.46 -5.49 2.55
CA ALA A 213 -4.31 -4.55 3.66
C ALA A 213 -4.14 -5.30 4.97
N ILE A 214 -3.20 -4.89 5.83
CA ILE A 214 -3.02 -5.56 7.15
C ILE A 214 -4.25 -5.36 8.01
N VAL A 215 -4.78 -4.14 8.06
CA VAL A 215 -5.99 -3.81 8.82
C VAL A 215 -6.91 -2.93 8.00
N ARG A 216 -8.21 -3.03 8.28
CA ARG A 216 -9.23 -2.18 7.67
C ARG A 216 -9.95 -1.37 8.73
N LEU A 217 -10.09 -0.07 8.49
CA LEU A 217 -10.96 0.82 9.25
C LEU A 217 -12.30 0.88 8.49
N THR A 218 -13.35 0.30 9.06
CA THR A 218 -14.61 0.10 8.35
C THR A 218 -15.60 1.22 8.61
N GLU A 219 -15.63 1.75 9.82
CA GLU A 219 -16.63 2.75 10.23
C GLU A 219 -16.05 3.71 11.27
N ILE A 220 -16.72 4.84 11.46
CA ILE A 220 -16.45 5.80 12.54
C ILE A 220 -17.72 5.90 13.39
N GLU A 221 -17.66 5.42 14.61
CA GLU A 221 -18.75 5.42 15.57
C GLU A 221 -18.34 6.18 16.83
N ASN A 222 -19.14 7.16 17.26
CA ASN A 222 -18.89 7.92 18.49
C ASN A 222 -17.45 8.47 18.60
N SER A 223 -16.90 8.98 17.49
CA SER A 223 -15.50 9.46 17.36
C SER A 223 -14.41 8.39 17.50
N HIS A 224 -14.77 7.12 17.41
CA HIS A 224 -13.84 5.98 17.39
C HIS A 224 -13.94 5.23 16.08
N VAL A 225 -12.82 4.67 15.61
CA VAL A 225 -12.83 3.80 14.44
C VAL A 225 -13.23 2.37 14.80
N VAL A 226 -14.04 1.75 13.94
CA VAL A 226 -14.25 0.30 13.92
C VAL A 226 -13.14 -0.30 13.05
N VAL A 227 -12.46 -1.33 13.56
CA VAL A 227 -11.30 -1.94 12.91
C VAL A 227 -11.50 -3.44 12.79
N THR A 228 -11.17 -3.99 11.63
CA THR A 228 -11.15 -5.43 11.38
C THR A 228 -9.81 -5.89 10.80
N ALA A 229 -9.44 -7.12 11.13
CA ALA A 229 -8.34 -7.87 10.52
C ALA A 229 -8.84 -8.73 9.33
N ASP A 230 -10.13 -8.76 9.07
CA ASP A 230 -10.69 -9.55 7.98
C ASP A 230 -10.55 -8.83 6.64
N ASP A 231 -10.19 -9.59 5.62
CA ASP A 231 -10.17 -9.10 4.25
C ASP A 231 -11.59 -9.08 3.65
N ILE A 232 -11.78 -8.35 2.56
CA ILE A 232 -12.99 -8.41 1.75
C ILE A 232 -13.01 -9.73 1.01
N LEU A 233 -14.02 -10.55 1.29
CA LEU A 233 -14.32 -11.74 0.50
C LEU A 233 -14.96 -11.28 -0.80
N THR A 234 -14.26 -11.49 -1.91
CA THR A 234 -14.80 -11.32 -3.26
C THR A 234 -15.40 -12.65 -3.69
N SER A 235 -16.64 -12.62 -4.17
CA SER A 235 -17.38 -13.78 -4.67
C SER A 235 -16.80 -14.35 -5.95
#